data_AF-A0A834MLF1-F1
#
_entry.id   AF-A0A834MLF1-F1
#
_cell.length_a   1.000
_cell.length_b   1.000
_cell.length_c   1.000
_cell.angle_alpha   90.00
_cell.angle_beta   90.00
_cell.angle_gamma   90.00
#
_symmetry.space_group_name_H-M   'P 1'
#
loop_
_entity.id
_entity.type
_entity.pdbx_description
1 polymer ?
#
loop_
_entity_poly.entity_id
_entity_poly.type
_entity_poly.pdbx_seq_one_letter_code
_entity_poly.pdbx_strand_id
1 'polypeptide(L)'
;MRIFPALMRKRNIPQDPVAFREILPLKLKQRLSVFACLKDHDFNQSLCSKEIEAFQKCYMKNINDVQQKRIREAKGILTPGDKNLTPKQLNILLQRYPNV
;
A
#
# COMPACT_ATOMS: atom_id res chain seq x y z
N MET A 1 -46.88 15.13 -15.46
CA MET A 1 -45.41 15.26 -15.37
C MET A 1 -45.06 16.07 -14.13
N ARG A 2 -44.55 15.42 -13.08
CA ARG A 2 -44.02 16.12 -11.89
C ARG A 2 -42.51 15.97 -11.93
N ILE A 3 -41.84 17.06 -12.25
CA ILE A 3 -40.38 17.16 -12.29
C ILE A 3 -39.90 17.12 -10.83
N PHE A 4 -39.16 16.08 -10.47
CA PHE A 4 -38.43 16.04 -9.21
C PHE A 4 -37.25 17.02 -9.30
N PRO A 5 -37.15 18.09 -8.48
CA PRO A 5 -35.90 18.79 -8.34
C PRO A 5 -35.04 17.91 -7.43
N ALA A 6 -34.08 17.20 -8.02
CA ALA A 6 -33.06 16.52 -7.26
C ALA A 6 -32.27 17.58 -6.48
N LEU A 7 -32.52 17.65 -5.18
CA LEU A 7 -31.77 18.41 -4.19
C LEU A 7 -30.27 18.22 -4.42
N MET A 8 -29.62 19.28 -4.91
CA MET A 8 -28.17 19.41 -4.87
C MET A 8 -27.73 19.40 -3.41
N ARG A 9 -27.40 18.21 -2.92
CA ARG A 9 -26.85 17.99 -1.58
C ARG A 9 -25.46 18.64 -1.56
N LYS A 10 -25.37 19.90 -1.12
CA LYS A 10 -24.10 20.55 -0.75
C LYS A 10 -23.35 19.58 0.16
N ARG A 11 -22.22 19.04 -0.32
CA ARG A 11 -21.31 18.29 0.54
C ARG A 11 -20.73 19.29 1.52
N ASN A 12 -20.99 19.11 2.81
CA ASN A 12 -20.31 19.87 3.86
C ASN A 12 -18.83 19.50 3.81
N ILE A 13 -18.01 20.41 3.31
CA ILE A 13 -16.55 20.31 3.38
C ILE A 13 -16.16 20.94 4.72
N PRO A 14 -15.55 20.18 5.66
CA PRO A 14 -15.08 20.75 6.91
C PRO A 14 -14.03 21.84 6.64
N GLN A 15 -14.21 23.01 7.24
CA GLN A 15 -13.35 24.20 7.09
C GLN A 15 -12.13 24.16 8.02
N ASP A 16 -12.17 23.35 9.08
CA ASP A 16 -11.07 23.21 10.02
C ASP A 16 -9.96 22.32 9.44
N PRO A 17 -8.67 22.64 9.69
CA PRO A 17 -7.59 21.76 9.27
C PRO A 17 -7.78 20.40 9.92
N VAL A 18 -7.98 19.37 9.08
CA VAL A 18 -8.11 17.99 9.54
C VAL A 18 -6.82 17.64 10.27
N ALA A 19 -6.89 17.59 11.60
CA ALA A 19 -5.77 17.18 12.42
C ALA A 19 -5.40 15.75 12.01
N PHE A 20 -4.24 15.59 11.38
CA PHE A 20 -3.68 14.30 11.04
C PHE A 20 -3.36 13.58 12.34
N ARG A 21 -4.33 12.82 12.87
CA ARG A 21 -4.05 11.88 13.94
C ARG A 21 -3.15 10.81 13.34
N GLU A 22 -1.91 10.75 13.82
CA GLU A 22 -0.94 9.70 13.51
C GLU A 22 -1.44 8.34 14.04
N ILE A 23 -2.41 7.77 13.35
CA ILE A 23 -2.74 6.36 13.46
C ILE A 23 -1.87 5.67 12.41
N LEU A 24 -0.55 5.66 12.60
CA LEU A 24 0.34 5.28 11.51
C LEU A 24 0.74 3.79 11.56
N PRO A 25 0.28 2.96 10.61
CA PRO A 25 0.90 1.66 10.38
C PRO A 25 2.33 1.86 9.83
N LEU A 26 3.29 1.14 10.40
CA LEU A 26 4.74 1.18 10.09
C LEU A 26 5.09 1.16 8.58
N LYS A 27 4.18 0.70 7.71
CA LYS A 27 4.31 0.62 6.25
C LYS A 27 4.34 1.97 5.51
N LEU A 28 4.02 3.07 6.20
CA LEU A 28 3.93 4.41 5.59
C LEU A 28 5.02 5.38 6.05
N LYS A 29 5.89 4.97 6.98
CA LYS A 29 6.87 5.85 7.63
C LYS A 29 7.71 6.67 6.65
N GLN A 30 8.27 6.02 5.62
CA GLN A 30 9.13 6.69 4.62
C GLN A 30 8.37 7.56 3.61
N ARG A 31 7.07 7.29 3.38
CA ARG A 31 6.23 8.16 2.54
C ARG A 31 5.99 9.49 3.25
N LEU A 32 5.66 9.42 4.53
CA LEU A 32 5.33 10.60 5.30
C LEU A 32 6.54 11.47 5.63
N SER A 33 7.72 10.89 5.81
CA SER A 33 8.94 11.69 6.02
C SER A 33 9.26 12.60 4.83
N VAL A 34 9.06 12.13 3.60
CA VAL A 34 9.24 12.96 2.39
C VAL A 34 8.21 14.09 2.35
N PHE A 35 6.93 13.79 2.57
CA PHE A 35 5.89 14.82 2.54
C PHE A 35 6.04 15.84 3.68
N ALA A 36 6.50 15.42 4.85
CA ALA A 36 6.80 16.32 5.97
C ALA A 36 7.94 17.27 5.59
N CYS A 37 9.07 16.75 5.11
CA CYS A 37 10.20 17.58 4.68
C CYS A 37 9.81 18.56 3.56
N LEU A 38 9.05 18.09 2.56
CA LEU A 38 8.60 18.96 1.47
C LEU A 38 7.66 20.06 1.97
N LYS A 39 6.79 19.77 2.95
CA LYS A 39 5.91 20.78 3.55
C LYS A 39 6.70 21.85 4.31
N ASP A 40 7.74 21.46 5.05
CA ASP A 40 8.53 22.37 5.87
C ASP A 40 9.46 23.28 5.03
N HIS A 41 9.72 22.91 3.77
CA HIS A 41 10.66 23.59 2.87
C HIS A 41 10.02 24.12 1.58
N ASP A 42 8.74 24.49 1.60
CA ASP A 42 8.01 25.03 0.44
C ASP A 42 8.16 24.18 -0.84
N PHE A 43 8.18 22.86 -0.66
CA PHE A 43 8.32 21.86 -1.72
C PHE A 43 9.66 21.91 -2.47
N ASN A 44 10.70 22.47 -1.87
CA ASN A 44 12.02 22.47 -2.45
C ASN A 44 12.68 21.08 -2.35
N GLN A 45 12.67 20.36 -3.47
CA GLN A 45 13.18 19.00 -3.59
C GLN A 45 14.67 18.86 -3.21
N SER A 46 15.47 19.91 -3.43
CA SER A 46 16.93 19.86 -3.19
C SER A 46 17.28 19.70 -1.71
N LEU A 47 16.45 20.26 -0.81
CA LEU A 47 16.65 20.21 0.64
C LEU A 47 16.26 18.85 1.25
N CYS A 48 15.34 18.13 0.60
CA CYS A 48 14.80 16.84 1.06
C CYS A 48 15.41 15.62 0.36
N SER A 49 16.63 15.76 -0.17
CA SER A 49 17.30 14.72 -0.97
C SER A 49 17.45 13.39 -0.21
N LYS A 50 17.73 13.44 1.09
CA LYS A 50 17.93 12.24 1.93
C LYS A 50 16.65 11.43 2.10
N GLU A 51 15.54 12.10 2.36
CA GLU A 51 14.22 11.51 2.53
C GLU A 51 13.74 10.93 1.21
N ILE A 52 13.99 11.64 0.10
CA ILE A 52 13.64 11.20 -1.26
C ILE A 52 14.42 9.95 -1.64
N GLU A 53 15.72 9.90 -1.40
CA GLU A 53 16.53 8.70 -1.66
C GLU A 53 16.05 7.50 -0.83
N ALA A 54 15.77 7.72 0.46
CA ALA A 54 15.25 6.67 1.33
C ALA A 54 13.88 6.16 0.84
N PHE A 55 13.03 7.06 0.35
CA PHE A 55 11.74 6.71 -0.24
C PHE A 55 11.89 5.94 -1.55
N GLN A 56 12.76 6.39 -2.46
CA GLN A 56 13.04 5.70 -3.72
C GLN A 56 13.56 4.27 -3.47
N LYS A 57 14.48 4.10 -2.52
CA LYS A 57 14.98 2.78 -2.12
C LYS A 57 13.86 1.89 -1.59
N CYS A 58 12.97 2.41 -0.75
CA CYS A 58 11.80 1.67 -0.27
C CYS A 58 10.83 1.30 -1.40
N TYR A 59 10.59 2.22 -2.33
CA TYR A 59 9.71 2.02 -3.47
C TYR A 59 10.23 0.92 -4.41
N MET A 60 11.51 0.96 -4.77
CA MET A 60 12.16 -0.07 -5.58
C MET A 60 12.12 -1.44 -4.89
N LYS A 61 12.40 -1.48 -3.58
CA LYS A 61 12.27 -2.72 -2.79
C LYS A 61 10.85 -3.28 -2.86
N ASN A 62 9.83 -2.45 -2.67
CA ASN A 62 8.44 -2.91 -2.71
C ASN A 62 8.06 -3.47 -4.09
N ILE A 63 8.47 -2.83 -5.19
CA ILE A 63 8.23 -3.35 -6.55
C ILE A 63 8.88 -4.73 -6.70
N ASN A 64 10.14 -4.85 -6.31
CA ASN A 64 10.88 -6.11 -6.38
C ASN A 64 10.22 -7.19 -5.52
N ASP A 65 9.81 -6.88 -4.29
CA ASP A 65 9.13 -7.81 -3.38
C ASP A 65 7.81 -8.31 -3.96
N VAL A 66 7.00 -7.40 -4.56
CA VAL A 66 5.75 -7.75 -5.23
C VAL A 66 6.01 -8.64 -6.45
N GLN A 67 7.01 -8.32 -7.27
CA GLN A 67 7.38 -9.14 -8.43
C GLN A 67 7.86 -10.53 -8.00
N GLN A 68 8.73 -10.61 -7.00
CA GLN A 68 9.22 -11.88 -6.45
C GLN A 68 8.10 -12.70 -5.83
N LYS A 69 7.12 -12.06 -5.18
CA LYS A 69 5.92 -12.74 -4.68
C LYS A 69 5.13 -13.35 -5.84
N ARG A 70 4.86 -12.59 -6.90
CA ARG A 70 4.15 -13.09 -8.09
C ARG A 70 4.89 -14.26 -8.77
N ILE A 71 6.21 -14.18 -8.89
CA ILE A 71 7.03 -15.26 -9.47
C ILE A 71 6.95 -16.51 -8.59
N ARG A 72 7.03 -16.37 -7.25
CA ARG A 72 6.92 -17.48 -6.30
C ARG A 72 5.55 -18.15 -6.35
N GLU A 73 4.48 -17.36 -6.39
CA GLU A 73 3.10 -17.84 -6.53
C GLU A 73 2.89 -18.53 -7.88
N ALA A 74 3.42 -17.98 -8.98
CA ALA A 74 3.34 -18.57 -10.31
C ALA A 74 4.06 -19.92 -10.39
N LYS A 75 5.21 -20.05 -9.70
CA LYS A 75 5.97 -21.30 -9.56
C LYS A 75 5.35 -22.28 -8.57
N GLY A 76 4.35 -21.87 -7.80
CA GLY A 76 3.72 -22.73 -6.79
C GLY A 76 4.64 -23.09 -5.63
N ILE A 77 5.66 -22.27 -5.34
CA ILE A 77 6.64 -22.55 -4.27
C ILE A 77 5.93 -22.52 -2.92
N LEU A 78 5.99 -23.62 -2.17
CA LEU A 78 5.45 -23.71 -0.82
C LEU A 78 6.42 -23.11 0.20
N THR A 79 6.00 -22.05 0.86
CA THR A 79 6.72 -21.39 1.95
C THR A 79 6.23 -21.95 3.29
N PRO A 80 7.10 -22.53 4.12
CA PRO A 80 6.71 -23.07 5.43
C PRO A 80 6.10 -21.98 6.33
N GLY A 81 4.94 -22.27 6.92
CA GLY A 81 4.25 -21.36 7.84
C GLY A 81 3.33 -20.33 7.18
N ASP A 82 3.25 -20.28 5.85
CA ASP A 82 2.31 -19.38 5.18
C ASP A 82 0.87 -19.90 5.30
N LYS A 83 0.01 -19.06 5.90
CA LYS A 83 -1.42 -19.36 6.10
C LYS A 83 -2.28 -19.08 4.87
N ASN A 84 -1.79 -18.25 3.95
CA ASN A 84 -2.52 -17.82 2.76
C ASN A 84 -1.86 -18.43 1.52
N LEU A 85 -2.20 -19.68 1.22
CA LEU A 85 -1.74 -20.38 0.04
C LEU A 85 -2.59 -20.01 -1.17
N THR A 86 -1.94 -19.82 -2.32
CA THR A 86 -2.65 -19.71 -3.60
C THR A 86 -3.25 -21.06 -4.00
N PRO A 87 -4.29 -21.10 -4.85
CA PRO A 87 -4.89 -22.36 -5.30
C PRO A 87 -3.88 -23.34 -5.92
N LYS A 88 -2.87 -22.82 -6.65
CA LYS A 88 -1.78 -23.63 -7.21
C LYS A 88 -0.92 -24.27 -6.13
N GLN A 89 -0.50 -23.49 -5.14
CA GLN A 89 0.26 -23.99 -3.99
C GLN A 89 -0.54 -25.02 -3.19
N LEU A 90 -1.82 -24.75 -2.95
CA LEU A 90 -2.71 -25.69 -2.24
C LEU A 90 -2.85 -27.01 -3.00
N ASN A 91 -3.04 -26.98 -4.31
CA ASN A 91 -3.13 -28.19 -5.11
C ASN A 91 -1.84 -29.03 -5.07
N ILE A 92 -0.67 -28.38 -5.16
CA ILE A 92 0.63 -29.07 -5.02
C ILE A 92 0.76 -29.71 -3.64
N LEU A 93 0.31 -29.02 -2.59
CA LEU A 93 0.35 -29.54 -1.22
C LEU A 93 -0.58 -30.76 -1.04
N LEU A 94 -1.81 -30.67 -1.54
CA LEU A 94 -2.80 -31.76 -1.46
C LEU A 94 -2.40 -32.99 -2.30
N GLN A 95 -1.75 -32.79 -3.45
CA GLN A 95 -1.20 -33.90 -4.24
C GLN A 95 -0.08 -34.65 -3.52
N ARG A 96 0.71 -33.96 -2.69
CA ARG A 96 1.78 -34.58 -1.91
C ARG A 96 1.24 -35.37 -0.71
N TYR A 97 0.11 -34.94 -0.14
CA TYR A 97 -0.51 -35.57 1.03
C TYR A 97 -2.01 -35.81 0.76
N PRO A 98 -2.35 -36.77 -0.12
CA PRO A 98 -3.74 -37.11 -0.38
C PRO A 98 -4.36 -37.77 0.86
N ASN A 99 -5.61 -37.43 1.16
CA ASN A 99 -6.37 -38.08 2.21
C ASN A 99 -7.03 -39.32 1.59
N VAL A 100 -6.62 -40.50 2.05
CA VAL A 100 -7.23 -41.80 1.73
C VAL A 100 -8.28 -42.17 2.77
#